data_AF-A0A2E0SKE7-F1
#
_entry.id   AF-A0A2E0SKE7-F1
#
_cell.length_a   1.000
_cell.length_b   1.000
_cell.length_c   1.000
_cell.angle_alpha   90.00
_cell.angle_beta   90.00
_cell.angle_gamma   90.00
#
_symmetry.space_group_name_H-M   'P 1'
#
loop_
_entity.id
_entity.type
_entity.pdbx_description
1 polymer ?
#
loop_
_entity_poly.entity_id
_entity_poly.type
_entity_poly.pdbx_seq_one_letter_code
_entity_poly.pdbx_strand_id
1 'polypeptide(L)'
;MTPLTCRRSLMFNAILLCSWVLGIGILSIAAPQISRQQVGTESETTEPKEPVQVSSRIMLTGGDTGILFVTASIEEGWFIHSITQETYIPTTISLHPQESFSTSNFKPERQPEIRLYDFTEVALEYHTEKVTWQAPIQFDAATDPADIVVRGKFKAAASTELTSVLIHAKLEARVEPTVPVLAPRT
;
A
#
# COMPACT_ATOMS: atom_id res chain seq x y z
N MET A 1 20.58 -33.41 -30.17
CA MET A 1 19.94 -33.91 -28.94
C MET A 1 19.09 -32.78 -28.39
N THR A 2 17.79 -32.89 -28.57
CA THR A 2 16.78 -31.86 -28.26
C THR A 2 15.57 -32.54 -27.60
N PRO A 3 14.78 -31.80 -26.81
CA PRO A 3 14.26 -32.23 -25.52
C PRO A 3 12.81 -32.72 -25.58
N LEU A 4 12.35 -33.41 -24.54
CA LEU A 4 10.93 -33.68 -24.33
C LEU A 4 10.49 -33.30 -22.92
N THR A 5 9.68 -32.24 -22.92
CA THR A 5 8.78 -31.72 -21.90
C THR A 5 7.81 -32.80 -21.41
N CYS A 6 7.68 -32.96 -20.09
CA CYS A 6 6.64 -33.80 -19.49
C CYS A 6 5.44 -32.93 -19.09
N ARG A 7 4.32 -33.11 -19.81
CA ARG A 7 3.01 -32.50 -19.54
C ARG A 7 2.09 -33.63 -19.05
N ARG A 8 1.63 -33.58 -17.81
CA ARG A 8 0.73 -34.61 -17.24
C ARG A 8 -0.69 -34.06 -17.16
N SER A 9 -1.51 -34.47 -18.12
CA SER A 9 -2.98 -34.39 -18.11
C SER A 9 -3.49 -35.79 -17.79
N LEU A 10 -4.39 -35.94 -16.82
CA LEU A 10 -5.06 -37.21 -16.54
C LEU A 10 -6.58 -37.02 -16.64
N MET A 11 -7.12 -37.74 -17.63
CA MET A 11 -8.52 -37.91 -18.02
C MET A 11 -9.32 -38.57 -16.89
N PHE A 12 -10.55 -38.10 -16.62
CA PHE A 12 -11.81 -38.61 -17.17
C PHE A 12 -11.90 -40.14 -17.24
N ASN A 13 -12.75 -40.73 -16.39
CA ASN A 13 -13.15 -42.13 -16.49
C ASN A 13 -14.68 -42.22 -16.52
N ALA A 14 -15.18 -42.88 -17.55
CA ALA A 14 -16.59 -43.12 -17.86
C ALA A 14 -17.07 -44.41 -17.21
N ILE A 15 -18.35 -44.47 -16.80
CA ILE A 15 -19.05 -45.74 -16.51
C ILE A 15 -20.44 -45.72 -17.15
N LEU A 16 -20.74 -46.83 -17.81
CA LEU A 16 -21.85 -47.13 -18.72
C LEU A 16 -23.23 -47.34 -18.05
N LEU A 17 -24.23 -47.11 -18.91
CA LEU A 17 -25.63 -47.53 -18.98
C LEU A 17 -26.07 -48.83 -18.27
N CYS A 18 -27.29 -48.79 -17.72
CA CYS A 18 -28.29 -49.84 -17.84
C CYS A 18 -29.72 -49.26 -17.73
N SER A 19 -30.55 -49.49 -18.75
CA SER A 19 -31.99 -49.22 -18.76
C SER A 19 -32.76 -50.52 -18.50
N TRP A 20 -33.77 -50.52 -17.63
CA TRP A 20 -35.00 -51.33 -17.75
C TRP A 20 -36.15 -50.61 -17.02
N VAL A 21 -37.34 -50.75 -17.60
CA VAL A 21 -38.61 -50.05 -17.33
C VAL A 21 -39.44 -50.79 -16.28
N LEU A 22 -40.17 -50.09 -15.39
CA LEU A 22 -41.61 -50.29 -15.08
C LEU A 22 -42.05 -49.46 -13.88
N GLY A 23 -43.17 -48.76 -14.05
CA GLY A 23 -43.71 -47.83 -13.07
C GLY A 23 -44.41 -48.49 -11.89
N ILE A 24 -44.31 -47.83 -10.74
CA ILE A 24 -45.25 -47.89 -9.63
C ILE A 24 -45.36 -46.46 -9.10
N GLY A 25 -46.59 -45.93 -9.06
CA GLY A 25 -46.88 -44.63 -8.48
C GLY A 25 -46.59 -44.64 -6.98
N ILE A 26 -45.83 -43.64 -6.51
CA ILE A 26 -45.59 -43.43 -5.09
C ILE A 26 -46.00 -41.99 -4.77
N LEU A 27 -46.96 -41.93 -3.84
CA LEU A 27 -47.45 -40.82 -3.06
C LEU A 27 -46.36 -39.77 -2.75
N SER A 28 -46.53 -38.53 -3.20
CA SER A 28 -45.69 -37.40 -2.78
C SER A 28 -45.91 -37.11 -1.29
N ILE A 29 -45.08 -37.72 -0.43
CA ILE A 29 -44.88 -37.23 0.92
C ILE A 29 -43.88 -36.08 0.79
N ALA A 30 -44.36 -34.84 0.90
CA ALA A 30 -43.49 -33.69 1.03
C ALA A 30 -42.64 -33.84 2.30
N ALA A 31 -41.38 -34.26 2.15
CA ALA A 31 -40.42 -34.19 3.23
C ALA A 31 -40.21 -32.69 3.56
N PRO A 32 -40.23 -32.29 4.86
CA PRO A 32 -39.88 -30.93 5.21
C PRO A 32 -38.44 -30.68 4.75
N GLN A 33 -38.28 -29.74 3.82
CA GLN A 33 -36.99 -29.16 3.49
C GLN A 33 -36.50 -28.46 4.76
N ILE A 34 -35.77 -29.19 5.60
CA ILE A 34 -34.90 -28.60 6.60
C ILE A 34 -33.90 -27.79 5.80
N SER A 35 -34.20 -26.50 5.64
CA SER A 35 -33.28 -25.50 5.16
C SER A 35 -32.11 -25.52 6.13
N ARG A 36 -31.09 -26.28 5.76
CA ARG A 36 -29.79 -26.27 6.42
C ARG A 36 -29.26 -24.88 6.12
N GLN A 37 -29.56 -23.92 7.00
CA GLN A 37 -28.86 -22.66 7.01
C GLN A 37 -27.37 -23.02 7.07
N GLN A 38 -26.69 -22.79 5.95
CA GLN A 38 -25.26 -22.71 5.95
C GLN A 38 -24.94 -21.56 6.90
N VAL A 39 -24.60 -21.90 8.14
CA VAL A 39 -23.76 -21.05 8.97
C VAL A 39 -22.43 -21.02 8.25
N GLY A 40 -22.34 -20.13 7.26
CA GLY A 40 -21.09 -19.66 6.74
C GLY A 40 -20.44 -18.90 7.89
N THR A 41 -19.58 -19.58 8.63
CA THR A 41 -18.48 -18.90 9.29
C THR A 41 -17.56 -18.44 8.17
N GLU A 42 -17.96 -17.34 7.54
CA GLU A 42 -17.09 -16.51 6.74
C GLU A 42 -16.17 -15.86 7.77
N SER A 43 -15.07 -16.56 8.08
CA SER A 43 -13.93 -15.93 8.73
C SER A 43 -13.44 -14.87 7.76
N GLU A 44 -13.94 -13.65 7.95
CA GLU A 44 -13.30 -12.44 7.46
C GLU A 44 -11.90 -12.45 8.07
N THR A 45 -10.94 -12.97 7.30
CA THR A 45 -9.53 -12.75 7.56
C THR A 45 -9.29 -11.28 7.26
N THR A 46 -9.64 -10.42 8.21
CA THR A 46 -9.22 -9.02 8.19
C THR A 46 -7.70 -9.07 8.31
N GLU A 47 -6.99 -8.90 7.19
CA GLU A 47 -5.55 -8.67 7.25
C GLU A 47 -5.32 -7.51 8.24
N PRO A 48 -4.37 -7.65 9.18
CA PRO A 48 -4.14 -6.62 10.17
C PRO A 48 -3.82 -5.32 9.45
N LYS A 49 -4.63 -4.29 9.69
CA LYS A 49 -4.44 -2.96 9.13
C LYS A 49 -3.05 -2.48 9.53
N GLU A 50 -2.20 -2.17 8.54
CA GLU A 50 -0.88 -1.62 8.82
C GLU A 50 -1.02 -0.25 9.52
N PRO A 51 -0.26 0.01 10.60
CA PRO A 51 -0.43 1.22 11.40
C PRO A 51 0.01 2.49 10.67
N VAL A 52 0.75 2.35 9.56
CA VAL A 52 1.20 3.46 8.72
C VAL A 52 1.03 3.08 7.26
N GLN A 53 0.28 3.90 6.53
CA GLN A 53 0.14 3.81 5.07
C GLN A 53 0.91 4.95 4.41
N VAL A 54 1.66 4.64 3.35
CA VAL A 54 2.55 5.61 2.70
C VAL A 54 2.16 5.78 1.24
N SER A 55 2.06 7.03 0.80
CA SER A 55 1.84 7.39 -0.60
C SER A 55 2.87 8.42 -1.07
N SER A 56 3.05 8.53 -2.39
CA SER A 56 3.96 9.49 -2.98
C SER A 56 3.44 10.01 -4.32
N ARG A 57 3.67 11.29 -4.60
CA ARG A 57 3.21 11.96 -5.81
C ARG A 57 4.13 13.09 -6.23
N ILE A 58 4.09 13.49 -7.50
CA ILE A 58 4.84 14.63 -8.02
C ILE A 58 3.86 15.67 -8.54
N MET A 59 4.07 16.92 -8.15
CA MET A 59 3.41 18.08 -8.77
C MET A 59 4.44 18.90 -9.54
N LEU A 60 4.19 19.17 -10.82
CA LEU A 60 5.03 20.07 -11.60
C LEU A 60 4.78 21.52 -11.21
N THR A 61 5.86 22.28 -11.09
CA THR A 61 5.86 23.74 -10.87
C THR A 61 6.35 24.50 -12.10
N GLY A 62 6.98 23.80 -13.04
CA GLY A 62 7.47 24.27 -14.33
C GLY A 62 7.75 23.07 -15.24
N GLY A 63 8.08 23.31 -16.52
CA GLY A 63 8.21 22.23 -17.51
C GLY A 63 9.12 21.07 -17.08
N ASP A 64 10.21 21.37 -16.41
CA ASP A 64 11.24 20.44 -15.94
C ASP A 64 11.43 20.45 -14.41
N THR A 65 10.58 21.17 -13.66
CA THR A 65 10.68 21.33 -12.21
C THR A 65 9.40 20.94 -11.51
N GLY A 66 9.53 20.40 -10.30
CA GLY A 66 8.38 20.08 -9.47
C GLY A 66 8.71 19.88 -8.01
N ILE A 67 7.72 19.39 -7.28
CA ILE A 67 7.82 18.99 -5.88
C ILE A 67 7.38 17.53 -5.77
N LEU A 68 8.26 16.71 -5.20
CA LEU A 68 7.98 15.34 -4.81
C LEU A 68 7.44 15.34 -3.38
N PHE A 69 6.24 14.79 -3.21
CA PHE A 69 5.59 14.60 -1.93
C PHE A 69 5.63 13.13 -1.53
N VAL A 70 5.92 12.88 -0.26
CA VAL A 70 5.74 11.59 0.40
C VAL A 70 4.83 11.82 1.60
N THR A 71 3.71 11.11 1.69
CA THR A 71 2.74 11.27 2.79
C THR A 71 2.64 9.96 3.56
N ALA A 72 2.80 10.02 4.87
CA ALA A 72 2.46 8.94 5.77
C ALA A 72 1.13 9.27 6.48
N SER A 73 0.15 8.38 6.33
CA SER A 73 -1.07 8.34 7.13
C SER A 73 -0.87 7.36 8.27
N ILE A 74 -0.94 7.84 9.50
CA ILE A 74 -0.60 7.14 10.74
C ILE A 74 -1.90 6.90 11.49
N GLU A 75 -2.16 5.65 11.85
CA GLU A 75 -3.35 5.30 12.62
C GLU A 75 -3.35 5.96 14.00
N GLU A 76 -4.55 6.27 14.51
CA GLU A 76 -4.72 6.85 15.84
C GLU A 76 -4.07 5.96 16.92
N GLY A 77 -3.41 6.58 17.89
CA GLY A 77 -2.65 5.89 18.93
C GLY A 77 -1.23 5.46 18.51
N TRP A 78 -0.89 5.57 17.23
CA TRP A 78 0.46 5.35 16.73
C TRP A 78 1.19 6.66 16.45
N PHE A 79 2.52 6.62 16.52
CA PHE A 79 3.41 7.68 16.07
C PHE A 79 4.62 7.12 15.34
N ILE A 80 5.25 7.95 14.51
CA ILE A 80 6.57 7.65 13.91
C ILE A 80 7.56 8.73 14.31
N HIS A 81 8.83 8.35 14.46
CA HIS A 81 9.87 9.32 14.79
C HIS A 81 10.19 10.27 13.62
N SER A 82 10.63 11.47 13.95
CA SER A 82 11.12 12.47 12.98
C SER A 82 12.28 11.94 12.14
N ILE A 83 12.52 12.55 10.98
CA ILE A 83 13.74 12.34 10.17
C ILE A 83 14.99 12.85 10.92
N THR A 84 14.82 13.84 11.81
CA THR A 84 15.90 14.44 12.61
C THR A 84 16.13 13.76 13.95
N GLN A 85 15.34 12.73 14.30
CA GLN A 85 15.52 12.01 15.56
C GLN A 85 16.89 11.33 15.60
N GLU A 86 17.70 11.64 16.62
CA GLU A 86 19.08 11.12 16.72
C GLU A 86 19.18 9.73 17.37
N THR A 87 18.47 9.52 18.48
CA THR A 87 18.68 8.34 19.35
C THR A 87 17.80 7.13 18.99
N TYR A 88 16.55 7.38 18.60
CA TYR A 88 15.60 6.33 18.18
C TYR A 88 15.62 6.14 16.68
N ILE A 89 15.02 5.05 16.17
CA ILE A 89 14.99 4.74 14.74
C ILE A 89 14.22 5.85 14.00
N PRO A 90 14.89 6.72 13.22
CA PRO A 90 14.24 7.84 12.58
C PRO A 90 13.46 7.39 11.35
N THR A 91 12.51 8.21 10.93
CA THR A 91 11.94 8.05 9.58
C THR A 91 13.04 8.29 8.54
N THR A 92 13.10 7.43 7.53
CA THR A 92 14.05 7.54 6.41
C THR A 92 13.30 7.46 5.09
N ILE A 93 13.55 8.42 4.22
CA ILE A 93 13.06 8.45 2.84
C ILE A 93 14.29 8.37 1.92
N SER A 94 14.37 7.34 1.09
CA SER A 94 15.50 7.14 0.17
C SER A 94 14.99 6.88 -1.23
N LEU A 95 15.44 7.68 -2.19
CA LEU A 95 15.14 7.47 -3.60
C LEU A 95 16.20 6.56 -4.23
N HIS A 96 15.78 5.74 -5.19
CA HIS A 96 16.73 5.03 -6.02
C HIS A 96 17.43 6.05 -6.95
N PRO A 97 18.76 6.02 -7.06
CA PRO A 97 19.47 6.89 -7.98
C PRO A 97 18.98 6.68 -9.41
N GLN A 98 18.73 7.77 -10.13
CA GLN A 98 18.43 7.80 -11.56
C GLN A 98 19.10 9.03 -12.16
N GLU A 99 19.54 8.92 -13.41
CA GLU A 99 20.16 10.06 -14.11
C GLU A 99 19.12 11.12 -14.49
N SER A 100 17.90 10.68 -14.83
CA SER A 100 16.81 11.51 -15.37
C SER A 100 16.24 12.59 -14.44
N PHE A 101 16.64 12.62 -13.17
CA PHE A 101 16.23 13.65 -12.23
C PHE A 101 17.23 13.84 -11.09
N SER A 102 17.18 15.00 -10.44
CA SER A 102 17.85 15.28 -9.17
C SER A 102 16.84 15.77 -8.13
N THR A 103 17.10 15.46 -6.86
CA THR A 103 16.29 15.94 -5.72
C THR A 103 17.18 16.48 -4.62
N SER A 104 16.59 17.34 -3.78
CA SER A 104 17.21 17.74 -2.51
C SER A 104 16.65 16.94 -1.34
N ASN A 105 17.09 17.28 -0.11
CA ASN A 105 16.61 16.63 1.11
C ASN A 105 15.12 16.89 1.34
N PHE A 106 14.43 15.86 1.82
CA PHE A 106 13.05 15.95 2.25
C PHE A 106 12.90 16.82 3.49
N LYS A 107 11.88 17.68 3.49
CA LYS A 107 11.49 18.50 4.64
C LYS A 107 10.02 18.23 4.98
N PRO A 108 9.68 18.04 6.27
CA PRO A 108 8.29 17.84 6.65
C PRO A 108 7.52 19.17 6.50
N GLU A 109 6.27 19.10 6.04
CA GLU A 109 5.38 20.26 5.94
C GLU A 109 5.02 20.82 7.31
N ARG A 110 5.00 19.97 8.34
CA ARG A 110 4.80 20.35 9.73
C ARG A 110 5.97 19.89 10.59
N GLN A 111 6.34 20.67 11.59
CA GLN A 111 7.36 20.25 12.56
C GLN A 111 6.87 19.02 13.36
N PRO A 112 7.79 18.16 13.81
CA PRO A 112 7.44 17.09 14.73
C PRO A 112 6.97 17.68 16.07
N GLU A 113 6.14 16.91 16.78
CA GLU A 113 5.93 17.14 18.20
C GLU A 113 7.19 16.72 18.95
N ILE A 114 7.54 17.49 19.98
CA ILE A 114 8.72 17.23 20.81
C ILE A 114 8.26 17.03 22.24
N ARG A 115 8.58 15.88 22.83
CA ARG A 115 8.31 15.59 24.24
C ARG A 115 9.50 14.95 24.94
N LEU A 116 9.80 15.44 26.14
CA LEU A 116 10.68 14.76 27.07
C LEU A 116 9.81 13.89 27.99
N TYR A 117 10.18 12.63 28.17
CA TYR A 117 9.51 11.72 29.08
C TYR A 117 10.38 11.47 30.31
N ASP A 118 9.77 11.24 31.46
CA ASP A 118 10.52 11.02 32.72
C ASP A 118 11.43 9.78 32.66
N PHE A 119 11.16 8.85 31.75
CA PHE A 119 11.95 7.64 31.54
C PHE A 119 13.03 7.79 30.45
N THR A 120 13.17 8.96 29.81
CA THR A 120 14.17 9.21 28.77
C THR A 120 14.94 10.50 29.03
N GLU A 121 16.26 10.45 28.87
CA GLU A 121 17.10 11.66 28.95
C GLU A 121 17.09 12.48 27.65
N VAL A 122 16.53 11.92 26.58
CA VAL A 122 16.48 12.52 25.24
C VAL A 122 15.04 12.86 24.88
N ALA A 123 14.84 14.02 24.26
CA ALA A 123 13.56 14.44 23.72
C ALA A 123 13.15 13.55 22.53
N LEU A 124 11.91 13.12 22.54
CA LEU A 124 11.29 12.38 21.45
C LEU A 124 10.68 13.37 20.45
N GLU A 125 11.12 13.29 19.20
CA GLU A 125 10.58 14.00 18.06
C GLU A 125 9.71 13.04 17.24
N TYR A 126 8.41 13.30 17.12
CA TYR A 126 7.50 12.37 16.47
C TYR A 126 6.36 13.04 15.70
N HIS A 127 5.72 12.27 14.84
CA HIS A 127 4.52 12.63 14.09
C HIS A 127 3.39 11.63 14.36
N THR A 128 2.19 12.15 14.58
CA THR A 128 0.90 11.44 14.72
C THR A 128 -0.01 11.70 13.51
N GLU A 129 -1.08 10.94 13.32
CA GLU A 129 -2.16 11.15 12.31
C GLU A 129 -1.70 11.21 10.83
N LYS A 130 -1.01 12.27 10.43
CA LYS A 130 -0.51 12.48 9.08
C LYS A 130 0.74 13.34 9.08
N VAL A 131 1.71 13.01 8.24
CA VAL A 131 2.83 13.90 7.90
C VAL A 131 3.14 13.77 6.42
N THR A 132 3.36 14.92 5.79
CA THR A 132 3.84 15.01 4.41
C THR A 132 5.24 15.58 4.42
N TRP A 133 6.15 14.95 3.68
CA TRP A 133 7.46 15.51 3.37
C TRP A 133 7.51 15.93 1.91
N GLN A 134 8.18 17.05 1.66
CA GLN A 134 8.39 17.61 0.33
C GLN A 134 9.87 17.73 0.01
N ALA A 135 10.24 17.42 -1.23
CA ALA A 135 11.55 17.66 -1.79
C ALA A 135 11.40 18.27 -3.20
N PRO A 136 12.03 19.41 -3.50
CA PRO A 136 12.21 19.87 -4.87
C PRO A 136 12.82 18.77 -5.74
N ILE A 137 12.25 18.60 -6.94
CA ILE A 137 12.73 17.70 -7.98
C ILE A 137 12.94 18.47 -9.28
N GLN A 138 14.07 18.21 -9.92
CA GLN A 138 14.46 18.76 -11.22
C GLN A 138 14.66 17.59 -12.17
N PHE A 139 13.96 17.59 -13.30
CA PHE A 139 14.12 16.62 -14.37
C PHE A 139 15.19 17.09 -15.35
N ASP A 140 15.83 16.13 -16.02
CA ASP A 140 16.75 16.44 -17.11
C ASP A 140 16.02 17.02 -18.31
N ALA A 141 16.66 17.95 -19.02
CA ALA A 141 16.05 18.65 -20.16
C ALA A 141 15.58 17.73 -21.31
N ALA A 142 16.15 16.54 -21.43
CA ALA A 142 15.79 15.54 -22.45
C ALA A 142 14.69 14.57 -21.98
N THR A 143 14.22 14.70 -20.74
CA THR A 143 13.26 13.79 -20.11
C THR A 143 11.88 14.44 -20.02
N ASP A 144 10.85 13.76 -20.52
CA ASP A 144 9.46 14.14 -20.23
C ASP A 144 9.10 13.68 -18.80
N PRO A 145 8.75 14.59 -17.87
CA PRO A 145 8.35 14.20 -16.52
C PRO A 145 7.16 13.23 -16.46
N ALA A 146 6.28 13.23 -17.47
CA ALA A 146 5.12 12.34 -17.53
C ALA A 146 5.51 10.86 -17.69
N ASP A 147 6.68 10.58 -18.29
CA ASP A 147 7.18 9.22 -18.52
C ASP A 147 7.98 8.67 -17.32
N ILE A 148 8.29 9.53 -16.34
CA ILE A 148 9.15 9.16 -15.21
C ILE A 148 8.37 8.59 -14.03
N VAL A 149 8.94 7.53 -13.44
CA VAL A 149 8.52 6.97 -12.16
C VAL A 149 9.67 7.09 -11.17
N VAL A 150 9.51 7.97 -10.19
CA VAL A 150 10.48 8.09 -9.10
C VAL A 150 10.23 6.96 -8.13
N ARG A 151 11.24 6.09 -7.96
CA ARG A 151 11.17 4.92 -7.07
C ARG A 151 12.00 5.14 -5.83
N GLY A 152 11.57 4.56 -4.71
CA GLY A 152 12.31 4.66 -3.46
C GLY A 152 11.83 3.71 -2.39
N LYS A 153 12.32 3.96 -1.18
CA LYS A 153 11.98 3.22 0.04
C LYS A 153 11.65 4.22 1.14
N PHE A 154 10.62 3.90 1.89
CA PHE A 154 10.27 4.54 3.14
C PHE A 154 10.52 3.55 4.28
N LYS A 155 11.18 4.02 5.33
CA LYS A 155 11.37 3.26 6.57
C LYS A 155 10.98 4.10 7.77
N ALA A 156 10.29 3.52 8.72
CA ALA A 156 10.01 4.14 10.01
C ALA A 156 9.85 3.08 11.10
N ALA A 157 10.03 3.47 12.36
CA ALA A 157 9.47 2.71 13.48
C ALA A 157 8.13 3.35 13.84
N ALA A 158 7.04 2.61 13.64
CA ALA A 158 5.71 2.96 14.12
C ALA A 158 5.58 2.44 15.54
N SER A 159 5.33 3.32 16.49
CA SER A 159 5.33 2.99 17.91
C SER A 159 4.03 3.44 18.57
N THR A 160 3.64 2.73 19.61
CA THR A 160 2.71 3.16 20.65
C THR A 160 3.51 3.37 21.94
N GLU A 161 2.86 3.58 23.07
CA GLU A 161 3.54 3.60 24.37
C GLU A 161 4.20 2.26 24.75
N LEU A 162 3.71 1.14 24.20
CA LEU A 162 4.07 -0.20 24.67
C LEU A 162 4.75 -1.07 23.62
N THR A 163 4.59 -0.76 22.33
CA THR A 163 5.08 -1.58 21.23
C THR A 163 5.61 -0.75 20.07
N SER A 164 6.51 -1.35 19.29
CA SER A 164 7.05 -0.76 18.07
C SER A 164 7.10 -1.78 16.93
N VAL A 165 6.75 -1.34 15.73
CA VAL A 165 6.73 -2.12 14.50
C VAL A 165 7.53 -1.38 13.43
N LEU A 166 8.44 -2.08 12.75
CA LEU A 166 9.19 -1.50 11.63
C LEU A 166 8.34 -1.50 10.37
N ILE A 167 8.20 -0.31 9.79
CA ILE A 167 7.48 -0.09 8.54
C ILE A 167 8.49 -0.01 7.41
N HIS A 168 8.30 -0.83 6.38
CA HIS A 168 9.07 -0.80 5.15
C HIS A 168 8.11 -0.68 3.95
N ALA A 169 8.01 0.51 3.37
CA ALA A 169 7.18 0.73 2.19
C ALA A 169 8.03 1.03 0.96
N LYS A 170 7.57 0.57 -0.21
CA LYS A 170 8.12 0.98 -1.50
C LYS A 170 7.44 2.27 -1.92
N LEU A 171 8.21 3.20 -2.45
CA LEU A 171 7.70 4.44 -3.02
C LEU A 171 7.70 4.35 -4.53
N GLU A 172 6.59 4.76 -5.15
CA GLU A 172 6.44 4.95 -6.59
C GLU A 172 5.66 6.25 -6.80
N ALA A 173 6.37 7.32 -7.16
CA ALA A 173 5.76 8.62 -7.43
C ALA A 173 5.71 8.87 -8.94
N ARG A 174 4.57 9.38 -9.39
CA ARG A 174 4.33 9.82 -10.77
C ARG A 174 3.84 11.26 -10.74
N VAL A 175 4.01 11.96 -11.85
CA VAL A 175 3.36 13.25 -12.07
C VAL A 175 1.85 13.05 -12.04
N GLU A 176 1.16 13.79 -11.17
CA GLU A 176 -0.30 13.79 -11.20
C GLU A 176 -0.79 14.36 -12.53
N PRO A 177 -1.76 13.69 -13.20
CA PRO A 177 -2.35 14.27 -14.39
C PRO A 177 -3.05 15.57 -13.99
N THR A 178 -2.66 16.68 -14.64
CA THR A 178 -3.37 17.94 -14.49
C THR A 178 -4.81 17.73 -14.92
N VAL A 179 -5.74 17.64 -13.97
CA VAL A 179 -7.17 17.62 -14.28
C VAL A 179 -7.49 18.99 -14.89
N PRO A 180 -7.92 19.07 -16.16
CA PRO A 180 -8.35 20.34 -16.72
C PRO A 180 -9.54 20.81 -15.88
N VAL A 181 -9.40 21.95 -15.22
CA VAL A 181 -10.55 22.60 -14.60
C VAL A 181 -11.51 22.92 -15.73
N LEU A 182 -12.62 22.18 -15.81
CA LEU A 182 -13.68 22.48 -16.77
C LEU A 182 -14.09 23.94 -16.53
N ALA A 183 -13.84 24.79 -17.53
CA ALA A 183 -14.22 26.19 -17.47
C ALA A 183 -15.73 26.27 -17.13
N PRO A 184 -16.15 27.22 -16.27
CA PRO A 184 -17.56 27.38 -15.94
C PRO A 184 -18.35 27.57 -17.24
N ARG A 185 -19.41 26.77 -17.42
CA ARG A 185 -20.39 27.02 -18.48
C ARG A 185 -21.08 28.34 -18.15
N THR A 186 -20.74 29.38 -18.92
CA THR A 186 -21.44 30.67 -18.94
C THR A 186 -22.84 30.52 -19.52
#